data_AF-A0A833SQI3-F1
#
_entry.id   AF-A0A833SQI3-F1
#
_cell.length_a   1.000
_cell.length_b   1.000
_cell.length_c   1.000
_cell.angle_alpha   90.00
_cell.angle_beta   90.00
_cell.angle_gamma   90.00
#
_symmetry.space_group_name_H-M   'P 1'
#
loop_
_entity.id
_entity.type
_entity.pdbx_description
1 polymer ?
#
loop_
_entity_poly.entity_id
_entity_poly.type
_entity_poly.pdbx_seq_one_letter_code
_entity_poly.pdbx_strand_id
1 'polypeptide(L)'
;MKFSTSTTAEDQATVHLRVHTVEQSPDGGVCYQACPSGQYCPRGEYACRVPTGGQCFNPATSLFIDACDPGFKCDNGKCVYA
;
A
#
# COMPACT_ATOMS: atom_id res chain seq x y z
N MET A 1 -15.21 56.86 -22.59
CA MET A 1 -16.10 55.81 -22.07
C MET A 1 -15.27 54.58 -21.74
N LYS A 2 -15.63 53.89 -20.64
CA LYS A 2 -15.16 52.56 -20.16
C LYS A 2 -15.24 51.50 -21.29
N PHE A 3 -14.51 50.38 -21.28
CA PHE A 3 -14.72 49.22 -20.40
C PHE A 3 -13.43 48.43 -20.13
N SER A 4 -13.20 48.14 -18.84
CA SER A 4 -12.42 47.00 -18.34
C SER A 4 -13.31 45.77 -18.32
N THR A 5 -12.77 44.59 -18.65
CA THR A 5 -13.27 43.31 -18.13
C THR A 5 -12.11 42.36 -17.87
N SER A 6 -11.96 42.00 -16.59
CA SER A 6 -11.18 40.90 -16.05
C SER A 6 -11.47 39.57 -16.75
N THR A 7 -10.45 38.71 -16.85
CA THR A 7 -10.67 37.27 -16.68
C THR A 7 -9.40 36.61 -16.14
N THR A 8 -9.48 36.30 -14.84
CA THR A 8 -9.02 35.11 -14.13
C THR A 8 -7.61 34.58 -14.43
N ALA A 9 -6.72 34.81 -13.47
CA ALA A 9 -5.53 34.00 -13.27
C ALA A 9 -5.96 32.54 -13.03
N GLU A 10 -5.69 31.67 -13.99
CA GLU A 10 -5.75 30.22 -13.78
C GLU A 10 -4.49 29.81 -13.03
N ASP A 11 -4.60 29.80 -11.71
CA ASP A 11 -3.58 29.23 -10.82
C ASP A 11 -3.63 27.69 -10.96
N GLN A 12 -2.98 27.19 -12.02
CA GLN A 12 -2.76 25.77 -12.24
C GLN A 12 -1.67 25.31 -11.25
N ALA A 13 -2.07 25.00 -10.02
CA ALA A 13 -1.19 24.38 -9.04
C ALA A 13 -0.78 22.98 -9.53
N THR A 14 0.37 22.89 -10.19
CA THR A 14 0.97 21.61 -10.59
C THR A 14 1.46 20.86 -9.35
N VAL A 15 0.78 19.77 -9.00
CA VAL A 15 1.21 18.89 -7.91
C VAL A 15 2.33 18.00 -8.44
N HIS A 16 3.58 18.42 -8.25
CA HIS A 16 4.73 17.56 -8.50
C HIS A 16 4.81 16.47 -7.43
N LEU A 17 4.24 15.31 -7.70
CA LEU A 17 4.46 14.12 -6.89
C LEU A 17 5.94 13.72 -7.03
N ARG A 18 6.76 14.07 -6.03
CA ARG A 18 8.12 13.55 -5.93
C ARG A 18 8.04 12.08 -5.54
N VAL A 19 7.84 11.23 -6.53
CA VAL A 19 8.06 9.80 -6.38
C VAL A 19 9.56 9.64 -6.23
N HIS A 20 10.01 9.33 -5.01
CA HIS A 20 11.31 8.71 -4.85
C HIS A 20 11.24 7.40 -5.63
N THR A 21 11.86 7.34 -6.80
CA THR A 21 12.20 6.08 -7.44
C THR A 21 13.20 5.39 -6.52
N VAL A 22 12.70 4.75 -5.47
CA VAL A 22 13.41 3.64 -4.84
C VAL A 22 13.71 2.69 -5.98
N GLU A 23 14.98 2.55 -6.34
CA GLU A 23 15.40 1.43 -7.18
C GLU A 23 14.75 0.20 -6.56
N GLN A 24 13.78 -0.37 -7.27
CA GLN A 24 13.10 -1.56 -6.80
C GLN A 24 14.19 -2.60 -6.72
N SER A 25 14.72 -2.83 -5.52
CA SER A 25 15.55 -3.99 -5.26
C SER A 25 14.81 -5.19 -5.84
N PRO A 26 15.50 -6.22 -6.36
CA PRO A 26 14.82 -7.40 -6.89
C PRO A 26 13.82 -8.03 -5.89
N ASP A 27 13.98 -7.76 -4.58
CA ASP A 27 13.07 -8.12 -3.47
C ASP A 27 12.04 -7.04 -3.09
N GLY A 28 11.87 -6.01 -3.92
CA GLY A 28 11.14 -4.76 -3.67
C GLY A 28 9.86 -4.60 -4.49
N GLY A 29 9.48 -5.61 -5.26
CA GLY A 29 8.21 -5.63 -5.98
C GLY A 29 7.04 -5.41 -5.02
N VAL A 30 6.18 -4.44 -5.32
CA VAL A 30 4.93 -4.22 -4.57
C VAL A 30 3.81 -4.84 -5.38
N CYS A 31 3.04 -5.73 -4.75
CA CYS A 31 1.85 -6.26 -5.36
C CYS A 31 0.63 -5.38 -5.05
N TYR A 32 -0.05 -4.94 -6.11
CA TYR A 32 -1.23 -4.07 -6.03
C TYR A 32 -2.56 -4.81 -6.31
N GLN A 33 -2.56 -6.14 -6.24
CA GLN A 33 -3.76 -6.92 -6.55
C GLN A 33 -4.77 -6.87 -5.40
N ALA A 34 -6.05 -6.75 -5.76
CA ALA A 34 -7.14 -7.00 -4.83
C ALA A 34 -7.23 -8.52 -4.59
N CYS A 35 -6.86 -8.96 -3.40
CA CYS A 35 -6.87 -10.38 -3.06
C CYS A 35 -8.24 -10.84 -2.55
N PRO A 36 -8.64 -12.09 -2.83
CA PRO A 36 -9.76 -12.74 -2.14
C PRO A 36 -9.56 -12.73 -0.63
N SER A 37 -10.66 -12.84 0.13
CA SER A 37 -10.60 -12.93 1.59
C SER A 37 -9.66 -14.07 2.05
N GLY A 38 -8.80 -13.78 3.01
CA GLY A 38 -7.79 -14.72 3.54
C GLY A 38 -6.52 -14.85 2.68
N GLN A 39 -6.46 -14.19 1.51
CA GLN A 39 -5.26 -14.09 0.71
C GLN A 39 -4.69 -12.68 0.76
N TYR A 40 -3.36 -12.60 0.67
CA TYR A 40 -2.66 -11.33 0.79
C TYR A 40 -1.55 -11.25 -0.26
N CYS A 41 -1.22 -10.03 -0.64
CA CYS A 41 -0.14 -9.78 -1.58
C CYS A 41 1.06 -9.21 -0.85
N PRO A 42 2.05 -10.05 -0.50
CA PRO A 42 3.21 -9.59 0.23
C PRO A 42 4.18 -8.84 -0.70
N ARG A 43 4.93 -7.92 -0.11
CA ARG A 43 6.06 -7.27 -0.76
C ARG A 43 7.10 -8.33 -1.14
N GLY A 44 7.67 -8.19 -2.33
CA GLY A 44 8.59 -9.16 -2.94
C GLY A 44 7.89 -10.22 -3.78
N GLU A 45 6.54 -10.26 -3.79
CA GLU A 45 5.76 -11.15 -4.64
C GLU A 45 4.82 -10.35 -5.56
N TYR A 46 4.27 -11.02 -6.57
CA TYR A 46 3.38 -10.41 -7.57
C TYR A 46 2.01 -11.08 -7.65
N ALA A 47 1.71 -12.01 -6.75
CA ALA A 47 0.46 -12.77 -6.72
C ALA A 47 -0.08 -12.87 -5.30
N CYS A 48 -1.41 -12.88 -5.20
CA CYS A 48 -2.08 -13.18 -3.95
C CYS A 48 -1.80 -14.62 -3.54
N ARG A 49 -1.49 -14.83 -2.26
CA ARG A 49 -1.44 -16.16 -1.68
C ARG A 49 -1.99 -16.19 -0.27
N VAL A 50 -2.40 -17.37 0.15
CA VAL A 50 -2.70 -17.66 1.56
C VAL A 50 -1.39 -17.73 2.36
N PRO A 51 -1.38 -17.28 3.63
CA PRO A 51 -0.31 -17.62 4.56
C PRO A 51 -0.21 -19.14 4.70
N THR A 52 1.01 -19.66 4.88
CA THR A 52 1.24 -21.10 5.07
C THR A 52 1.77 -21.37 6.48
N GLY A 53 1.39 -22.53 7.05
CA GLY A 53 1.78 -22.88 8.42
C GLY A 53 1.19 -21.92 9.45
N GLY A 54 2.03 -21.43 10.37
CA GLY A 54 1.66 -20.46 11.40
C GLY A 54 1.77 -19.00 10.96
N GLN A 55 2.04 -18.74 9.68
CA GLN A 55 2.25 -17.37 9.20
C GLN A 55 0.97 -16.52 9.26
N CYS A 56 1.17 -15.23 9.47
CA CYS A 56 0.14 -14.21 9.46
C CYS A 56 0.61 -13.00 8.66
N PHE A 57 -0.28 -12.40 7.87
CA PHE A 57 0.05 -11.21 7.10
C PHE A 57 0.09 -9.97 7.99
N ASN A 58 1.24 -9.29 8.04
CA ASN A 58 1.41 -8.01 8.71
C ASN A 58 1.16 -6.86 7.71
N PRO A 59 0.07 -6.09 7.84
CA PRO A 59 -0.23 -4.99 6.94
C PRO A 59 0.75 -3.80 7.05
N ALA A 60 1.47 -3.65 8.17
CA ALA A 60 2.42 -2.57 8.35
C ALA A 60 3.72 -2.79 7.54
N THR A 61 4.14 -4.04 7.39
CA THR A 61 5.36 -4.40 6.64
C THR A 61 5.04 -5.00 5.27
N SER A 62 3.78 -5.35 5.02
CA SER A 62 3.32 -6.12 3.87
C SER A 62 4.06 -7.45 3.73
N LEU A 63 4.34 -8.14 4.83
CA LEU A 63 5.04 -9.43 4.85
C LEU A 63 4.25 -10.46 5.66
N PHE A 64 4.47 -11.73 5.36
CA PHE A 64 4.04 -12.83 6.22
C PHE A 64 5.07 -13.02 7.35
N ILE A 65 4.59 -13.08 8.59
CA ILE A 65 5.39 -13.25 9.80
C ILE A 65 4.82 -14.36 10.67
N ASP A 66 5.66 -14.99 11.50
CA ASP A 66 5.23 -16.15 12.30
C ASP A 66 4.35 -15.78 13.50
N ALA A 67 4.45 -14.55 14.00
CA ALA A 67 3.66 -14.06 15.11
C ALA A 67 3.38 -12.56 14.95
N CYS A 68 2.15 -12.15 15.26
CA CYS A 68 1.79 -10.73 15.28
C CYS A 68 2.43 -10.02 16.47
N ASP A 69 2.68 -8.72 16.32
CA ASP A 69 3.21 -7.87 17.38
C ASP A 69 2.27 -7.84 18.61
N PRO A 70 2.78 -7.54 19.83
CA PRO A 70 1.95 -7.42 21.02
C PRO A 70 0.76 -6.48 20.83
N GLY A 71 -0.42 -6.92 21.28
CA GLY A 71 -1.69 -6.20 21.07
C GLY A 71 -2.40 -6.55 19.76
N PHE A 72 -1.83 -7.44 18.95
CA PHE A 72 -2.46 -7.97 17.73
C PHE A 72 -2.61 -9.49 17.83
N LYS A 73 -3.63 -10.02 17.15
CA LYS A 73 -3.87 -11.45 16.96
C LYS A 73 -3.93 -11.77 15.48
N CYS A 74 -3.63 -13.03 15.14
CA CYS A 74 -3.85 -13.52 13.78
C CYS A 74 -5.32 -13.91 13.62
N ASP A 75 -6.04 -13.19 12.76
CA ASP A 75 -7.41 -13.50 12.39
C ASP A 75 -7.53 -13.53 10.86
N ASN A 76 -8.15 -14.59 10.34
CA ASN A 76 -8.24 -14.86 8.90
C ASN A 76 -6.89 -14.71 8.15
N GLY A 77 -5.79 -15.12 8.79
CA GLY A 77 -4.45 -15.03 8.20
C GLY A 77 -3.85 -13.62 8.16
N LYS A 78 -4.42 -12.64 8.86
CA LYS A 78 -3.91 -11.27 8.97
C LYS A 78 -3.81 -10.80 10.41
N CYS A 79 -2.75 -10.04 10.70
CA CYS A 79 -2.63 -9.36 11.98
C CYS A 79 -3.69 -8.25 12.10
N VAL A 80 -4.52 -8.39 13.12
CA VAL A 80 -5.57 -7.45 13.51
C VAL A 80 -5.45 -7.12 15.00
N TYR A 81 -5.92 -5.94 15.40
CA TYR A 81 -5.92 -5.58 16.83
C TYR A 81 -6.71 -6.60 17.64
N ALA A 82 -6.19 -6.97 18.82
CA ALA A 82 -6.68 -8.07 19.63
C ALA A 82 -8.00 -7.76 20.36
#